data_AF-A0A8H6I246-F1
#
_entry.id   AF-A0A8H6I246-F1
#
_cell.length_a   1.000
_cell.length_b   1.000
_cell.length_c   1.000
_cell.angle_alpha   90.00
_cell.angle_beta   90.00
_cell.angle_gamma   90.00
#
_symmetry.space_group_name_H-M   'P 1'
#
loop_
_entity.id
_entity.type
_entity.pdbx_description
1 polymer ?
#
loop_
_entity_poly.entity_id
_entity_poly.type
_entity_poly.pdbx_seq_one_letter_code
_entity_poly.pdbx_strand_id
1 'polypeptide(L)'
;DLKDGQEVVGVVVKAPTTGRVPPGQISQNTLKFLNHLRTQLATIECCTDALAEPVYRVAEQEWKVFVEALTDSLMEVDPEIPPLPPKDVIHRIYCDIRFSNDKTPYKRGFSASLSRSGRKGIFAC
;
A
#
# COMPACT_ATOMS: atom_id res chain seq x y z
N ASP A 1 -0.99 23.84 -22.16
CA ASP A 1 -2.17 24.75 -22.07
C ASP A 1 -3.44 23.93 -22.29
N LEU A 2 -4.40 23.97 -21.37
CA LEU A 2 -5.71 23.33 -21.53
C LEU A 2 -6.60 24.22 -22.41
N LYS A 3 -7.40 23.61 -23.30
CA LYS A 3 -8.31 24.33 -24.21
C LYS A 3 -9.56 24.83 -23.46
N ASP A 4 -10.09 25.98 -23.87
CA ASP A 4 -11.30 26.60 -23.32
C ASP A 4 -12.47 25.61 -23.25
N GLY A 5 -13.01 25.40 -22.04
CA GLY A 5 -14.21 24.58 -21.79
C GLY A 5 -14.01 23.31 -20.94
N GLN A 6 -12.78 23.01 -20.49
CA GLN A 6 -12.52 21.84 -19.65
C GLN A 6 -12.46 22.24 -18.16
N GLU A 7 -13.50 21.89 -17.40
CA GLU A 7 -13.53 22.08 -15.96
C GLU A 7 -12.61 21.04 -15.29
N VAL A 8 -11.65 21.50 -14.50
CA VAL A 8 -10.70 20.62 -13.80
C VAL A 8 -11.41 19.99 -12.61
N VAL A 9 -11.99 18.81 -12.82
CA VAL A 9 -12.53 17.98 -11.74
C VAL A 9 -11.36 17.29 -11.02
N GLY A 10 -10.70 17.99 -10.10
CA GLY A 10 -9.68 17.44 -9.18
C GLY A 10 -8.23 17.86 -9.45
N VAL A 11 -7.51 18.24 -8.40
CA VAL A 11 -6.12 18.76 -8.43
C VAL A 11 -5.08 17.63 -8.41
N VAL A 12 -4.90 16.82 -9.45
CA VAL A 12 -4.01 15.62 -9.43
C VAL A 12 -2.69 15.84 -8.65
N VAL A 13 -2.56 15.19 -7.49
CA VAL A 13 -1.39 15.29 -6.63
C VAL A 13 -0.28 14.44 -7.27
N LYS A 14 0.88 15.04 -7.51
CA LYS A 14 2.03 14.33 -8.08
C LYS A 14 2.66 13.42 -7.04
N ALA A 15 3.23 12.30 -7.49
CA ALA A 15 4.06 11.45 -6.63
C ALA A 15 5.22 12.27 -6.01
N PRO A 16 5.53 12.08 -4.72
CA PRO A 16 6.67 12.75 -4.10
C PRO A 16 7.96 12.36 -4.82
N THR A 17 8.71 13.37 -5.25
CA THR A 17 10.02 13.21 -5.92
C THR A 17 11.17 13.29 -4.91
N THR A 18 10.95 13.93 -3.77
CA THR A 18 11.91 14.13 -2.68
C THR A 18 11.76 13.06 -1.60
N GLY A 19 12.86 12.66 -0.96
CA GLY A 19 12.82 11.73 0.19
C GLY A 19 12.64 10.26 -0.19
N ARG A 20 13.04 9.86 -1.40
CA ARG A 20 13.09 8.45 -1.81
C ARG A 20 14.20 7.72 -1.06
N VAL A 21 13.95 6.48 -0.70
CA VAL A 21 14.90 5.61 0.01
C VAL A 21 15.41 4.51 -0.92
N PRO A 22 16.58 3.90 -0.61
CA PRO A 22 17.06 2.73 -1.33
C PRO A 22 16.06 1.55 -1.26
N PRO A 23 16.16 0.58 -2.21
CA PRO A 23 15.41 -0.68 -2.14
C PRO A 23 15.53 -1.35 -0.77
N GLY A 24 14.42 -1.88 -0.25
CA GLY A 24 14.39 -2.58 1.04
C GLY A 24 14.16 -1.69 2.25
N GLN A 25 13.91 -0.39 2.06
CA GLN A 25 13.57 0.56 3.12
C GLN A 25 12.21 1.23 2.86
N ILE A 26 11.59 1.75 3.92
CA ILE A 26 10.33 2.49 3.85
C ILE A 26 10.61 3.98 4.03
N SER A 27 10.14 4.81 3.09
CA SER A 27 10.33 6.26 3.18
C SER A 27 9.40 6.92 4.21
N GLN A 28 9.80 8.10 4.69
CA GLN A 28 8.93 8.95 5.49
C GLN A 28 7.68 9.40 4.73
N ASN A 29 7.73 9.45 3.40
CA ASN A 29 6.56 9.76 2.57
C ASN A 29 5.51 8.66 2.68
N THR A 30 5.93 7.40 2.63
CA THR A 30 5.04 6.25 2.82
C THR A 30 4.44 6.24 4.22
N LEU A 31 5.23 6.53 5.26
CA LEU A 31 4.70 6.62 6.63
C LEU A 31 3.72 7.79 6.81
N LYS A 32 3.97 8.94 6.18
CA LYS A 32 3.02 10.07 6.18
C LYS A 32 1.73 9.72 5.45
N PHE A 33 1.82 9.03 4.32
CA PHE A 33 0.67 8.52 3.57
C PHE A 33 -0.17 7.56 4.44
N LEU A 34 0.45 6.60 5.12
CA LEU A 34 -0.27 5.68 6.02
C LEU A 34 -0.91 6.40 7.20
N ASN A 35 -0.23 7.39 7.80
CA ASN A 35 -0.81 8.20 8.87
C ASN A 35 -2.01 9.03 8.38
N HIS A 36 -1.95 9.52 7.15
CA HIS A 36 -3.06 10.21 6.52
C HIS A 36 -4.27 9.27 6.37
N LEU A 37 -4.07 8.05 5.86
CA LEU A 37 -5.10 7.01 5.78
C LEU A 37 -5.71 6.63 7.14
N ARG A 38 -4.96 6.79 8.24
CA ARG A 38 -5.43 6.49 9.60
C ARG A 38 -6.24 7.62 10.23
N THR A 39 -5.89 8.87 9.94
CA THR A 39 -6.41 10.05 10.64
C THR A 39 -7.70 10.56 10.00
N GLN A 40 -7.80 10.48 8.68
CA GLN A 40 -9.06 10.72 7.99
C GLN A 40 -9.88 9.43 8.07
N LEU A 41 -10.99 9.45 8.80
CA LEU A 41 -12.13 8.59 8.46
C LEU A 41 -12.46 8.94 7.01
N ALA A 42 -11.92 8.15 6.08
CA ALA A 42 -11.90 8.43 4.65
C ALA A 42 -13.33 8.53 4.14
N THR A 43 -13.89 9.73 4.25
CA THR A 43 -15.07 10.11 3.51
C THR A 43 -14.64 10.06 2.05
N ILE A 44 -15.50 9.44 1.26
CA ILE A 44 -15.29 8.98 -0.12
C ILE A 44 -14.49 10.02 -0.95
N GLU A 45 -14.74 11.31 -0.75
CA GLU A 45 -14.12 12.45 -1.45
C GLU A 45 -12.58 12.53 -1.38
N CYS A 46 -11.92 12.08 -0.31
CA CYS A 46 -10.44 12.13 -0.25
C CYS A 46 -9.77 10.92 -0.94
N CYS A 47 -10.52 9.84 -1.12
CA CYS A 47 -9.98 8.57 -1.60
C CYS A 47 -10.41 8.22 -3.03
N THR A 48 -11.33 8.97 -3.65
CA THR A 48 -11.87 8.64 -4.97
C THR A 48 -11.02 9.10 -6.15
N ASP A 49 -10.41 10.28 -6.13
CA ASP A 49 -10.17 10.93 -7.42
C ASP A 49 -8.72 11.03 -7.82
N ALA A 50 -8.06 9.95 -8.24
CA ALA A 50 -6.78 9.99 -9.00
C ALA A 50 -5.57 10.73 -8.36
N LEU A 51 -5.78 11.36 -7.20
CA LEU A 51 -4.94 12.29 -6.46
C LEU A 51 -3.96 11.52 -5.58
N ALA A 52 -4.48 10.54 -4.85
CA ALA A 52 -3.67 9.66 -4.02
C ALA A 52 -3.02 8.52 -4.83
N GLU A 53 -3.51 8.21 -6.02
CA GLU A 53 -3.08 7.06 -6.82
C GLU A 53 -1.56 7.04 -7.14
N PRO A 54 -0.92 8.14 -7.60
CA PRO A 54 0.52 8.12 -7.84
C PRO A 54 1.34 8.01 -6.55
N VAL A 55 0.87 8.59 -5.44
CA VAL A 55 1.52 8.48 -4.12
C VAL A 55 1.39 7.04 -3.60
N TYR A 56 0.20 6.46 -3.74
CA TYR A 56 -0.10 5.08 -3.40
C TYR A 56 0.78 4.11 -4.20
N ARG A 57 0.91 4.29 -5.51
CA ARG A 57 1.75 3.39 -6.34
C ARG A 57 3.22 3.41 -5.92
N VAL A 58 3.74 4.57 -5.52
CA VAL A 58 5.10 4.66 -4.96
C VAL A 58 5.18 3.93 -3.62
N ALA A 59 4.25 4.18 -2.72
CA ALA A 59 4.19 3.53 -1.41
C ALA A 59 4.02 2.00 -1.52
N GLU A 60 3.20 1.53 -2.47
CA GLU A 60 2.98 0.11 -2.76
C GLU A 60 4.26 -0.53 -3.30
N GLN A 61 4.99 0.15 -4.18
CA GLN A 61 6.26 -0.34 -4.69
C GLN A 61 7.32 -0.41 -3.59
N GLU A 62 7.45 0.62 -2.76
CA GLU A 62 8.36 0.60 -1.59
C GLU A 62 8.01 -0.54 -0.64
N TRP A 63 6.71 -0.76 -0.37
CA TRP A 63 6.25 -1.84 0.48
C TRP A 63 6.59 -3.23 -0.09
N LYS A 64 6.40 -3.44 -1.41
CA LYS A 64 6.74 -4.70 -2.07
C LYS A 64 8.23 -5.05 -1.91
N VAL A 65 9.09 -4.09 -2.22
CA VAL A 65 10.54 -4.28 -2.14
C VAL A 65 11.01 -4.44 -0.69
N PHE A 66 10.39 -3.74 0.26
CA PHE A 66 10.64 -3.94 1.69
C PHE A 66 10.29 -5.36 2.14
N VAL A 67 9.11 -5.87 1.76
CA VAL A 67 8.69 -7.24 2.11
C VAL A 67 9.58 -8.29 1.46
N GLU A 68 10.04 -8.09 0.24
CA GLU A 68 11.02 -8.97 -0.42
C GLU A 68 12.32 -9.06 0.40
N ALA A 69 12.94 -7.92 0.70
CA ALA A 69 14.18 -7.89 1.49
C ALA A 69 14.00 -8.46 2.91
N LEU A 70 12.84 -8.22 3.53
CA LEU A 70 12.48 -8.79 4.84
C LEU A 70 12.33 -10.31 4.75
N THR A 71 11.72 -10.83 3.68
CA THR A 71 11.54 -12.27 3.47
C THR A 71 12.89 -12.96 3.31
N ASP A 72 13.79 -12.39 2.50
CA ASP A 72 15.14 -12.92 2.31
C ASP A 72 15.91 -13.01 3.64
N SER A 73 15.81 -11.97 4.47
CA SER A 73 16.44 -11.95 5.79
C SER A 73 15.81 -12.96 6.76
N LEU A 74 14.50 -13.16 6.67
CA LEU A 74 13.78 -14.12 7.54
C LEU A 74 14.05 -15.58 7.15
N MET A 75 14.29 -15.86 5.87
CA MET A 75 14.66 -17.20 5.40
C MET A 75 15.98 -17.69 5.99
N GLU A 76 16.91 -16.78 6.32
CA GLU A 76 18.15 -17.14 7.01
C GLU A 76 17.90 -17.56 8.48
N VAL A 77 16.83 -17.05 9.09
CA VAL A 77 16.49 -17.28 10.51
C VAL A 77 15.54 -18.47 10.66
N ASP A 78 14.54 -18.58 9.79
CA ASP A 78 13.52 -19.63 9.81
C ASP A 78 13.47 -20.37 8.46
N PRO A 79 14.04 -21.59 8.38
CA PRO A 79 14.05 -22.37 7.15
C PRO A 79 12.68 -22.92 6.74
N GLU A 80 11.65 -22.76 7.59
CA GLU A 80 10.30 -23.20 7.27
C GLU A 80 9.55 -22.20 6.39
N ILE A 81 10.05 -20.97 6.26
CA ILE A 81 9.47 -19.94 5.39
C ILE A 81 10.02 -20.17 3.97
N PRO A 82 9.18 -20.60 3.00
CA PRO A 82 9.64 -20.77 1.64
C PRO A 82 9.78 -19.42 0.92
N PRO A 83 10.61 -19.34 -0.13
CA PRO A 83 10.65 -18.18 -1.01
C PRO A 83 9.32 -18.08 -1.78
N LEU A 84 8.41 -17.26 -1.27
CA LEU A 84 7.10 -17.02 -1.88
C LEU A 84 7.10 -15.70 -2.65
N PRO A 85 6.40 -15.63 -3.79
CA PRO A 85 6.28 -14.37 -4.51
C PRO A 85 5.48 -13.36 -3.67
N PRO A 86 5.78 -12.05 -3.76
CA PRO A 86 5.15 -11.02 -2.94
C PRO A 86 3.62 -10.99 -3.00
N LYS A 87 3.03 -11.41 -4.13
CA LYS A 87 1.57 -11.48 -4.33
C LYS A 87 0.85 -12.45 -3.38
N ASP A 88 1.59 -13.47 -2.91
CA ASP A 88 1.07 -14.53 -2.05
C ASP A 88 1.37 -14.25 -0.56
N VAL A 89 2.19 -13.23 -0.28
CA VAL A 89 2.55 -12.76 1.06
C VAL A 89 1.80 -11.47 1.41
N ILE A 90 1.74 -10.51 0.48
CA ILE A 90 1.17 -9.18 0.69
C ILE A 90 -0.36 -9.21 0.57
N HIS A 91 -1.02 -8.51 1.47
CA HIS A 91 -2.47 -8.38 1.49
C HIS A 91 -2.94 -7.18 0.67
N ARG A 92 -4.10 -7.31 0.02
CA ARG A 92 -4.73 -6.19 -0.68
C ARG A 92 -5.10 -5.09 0.31
N ILE A 93 -4.74 -3.85 -0.02
CA ILE A 93 -5.11 -2.67 0.77
C ILE A 93 -6.57 -2.26 0.55
N TYR A 94 -7.14 -2.48 -0.65
CA TYR A 94 -8.52 -2.08 -0.94
C TYR A 94 -9.52 -2.95 -0.17
N CYS A 95 -10.48 -2.32 0.52
CA CYS A 95 -11.56 -2.99 1.23
C CYS A 95 -12.79 -3.18 0.30
N ASP A 96 -13.53 -4.28 0.44
CA ASP A 96 -14.84 -4.39 -0.19
C ASP A 96 -15.86 -3.61 0.64
N ILE A 97 -16.27 -2.45 0.13
CA ILE A 97 -17.13 -1.51 0.84
C ILE A 97 -18.61 -1.68 0.51
N ARG A 98 -19.00 -2.62 -0.37
CA ARG A 98 -20.39 -2.74 -0.84
C ARG A 98 -21.37 -2.97 0.31
N PHE A 99 -20.97 -3.80 1.27
CA PHE A 99 -21.81 -4.23 2.39
C PHE A 99 -21.41 -3.64 3.74
N SER A 100 -20.30 -2.91 3.81
CA SER A 100 -19.84 -2.27 5.05
C SER A 100 -20.60 -0.97 5.30
N ASN A 101 -20.89 -0.68 6.58
CA ASN A 101 -21.41 0.61 7.00
C ASN A 101 -20.33 1.71 6.83
N ASP A 102 -19.07 1.34 7.05
CA ASP A 102 -17.92 2.18 6.75
C ASP A 102 -17.56 2.05 5.26
N LYS A 103 -17.57 3.18 4.54
CA LYS A 103 -17.29 3.26 3.10
C LYS A 103 -15.85 3.64 2.78
N THR A 104 -14.91 3.55 3.72
CA THR A 104 -13.49 3.76 3.44
C THR A 104 -12.96 2.73 2.41
N PRO A 105 -12.52 3.15 1.21
CA PRO A 105 -12.10 2.22 0.15
C PRO A 105 -10.76 1.53 0.43
N TYR A 106 -9.95 2.08 1.34
CA TYR A 106 -8.64 1.56 1.73
C TYR A 106 -8.62 1.08 3.19
N LYS A 107 -7.82 0.05 3.48
CA LYS A 107 -7.40 -0.29 4.83
C LYS A 107 -6.47 0.79 5.39
N ARG A 108 -6.45 0.91 6.72
CA ARG A 108 -5.62 1.88 7.47
C ARG A 108 -4.09 1.61 7.40
N GLY A 109 -3.66 0.52 6.76
CA GLY A 109 -2.26 0.13 6.70
C GLY A 109 -1.98 -0.99 5.71
N PHE A 110 -0.71 -1.12 5.32
CA PHE A 110 -0.22 -2.30 4.60
C PHE A 110 -0.06 -3.48 5.56
N SER A 111 -0.27 -4.68 5.04
CA SER A 111 -0.11 -5.92 5.78
C SER A 111 0.45 -7.02 4.88
N ALA A 112 1.20 -7.93 5.50
CA ALA A 112 1.81 -9.09 4.88
C ALA A 112 1.78 -10.25 5.87
N SER A 113 1.60 -11.47 5.38
CA SER A 113 1.65 -12.69 6.18
C SER A 113 2.77 -13.59 5.67
N LEU A 114 3.75 -13.80 6.54
CA LEU A 114 4.95 -14.60 6.28
C LEU A 114 4.80 -15.91 7.05
N SER A 115 4.24 -16.91 6.37
CA SER A 115 4.09 -18.26 6.92
C SER A 115 4.45 -19.28 5.85
N ARG A 116 4.58 -20.54 6.24
CA ARG A 116 4.94 -21.66 5.35
C ARG A 116 4.09 -21.74 4.08
N SER A 117 2.85 -21.24 4.13
CA SER A 117 1.89 -21.29 3.02
C SER A 117 1.41 -19.90 2.58
N GLY A 118 2.06 -18.84 3.07
CA GLY A 118 1.71 -17.45 2.81
C GLY A 118 0.29 -17.11 3.25
N ARG A 119 -0.32 -16.11 2.60
CA ARG A 119 -1.66 -15.59 2.92
C ARG A 119 -2.77 -16.64 2.86
N LYS A 120 -2.65 -17.67 2.02
CA LYS A 120 -3.71 -18.69 1.84
C LYS A 120 -3.56 -19.88 2.81
N GLY A 121 -2.55 -19.83 3.66
CA GLY A 121 -2.21 -20.89 4.58
C GLY A 121 -3.17 -21.07 5.74
N ILE A 122 -3.27 -22.31 6.22
CA ILE A 122 -3.88 -22.66 7.52
C ILE A 122 -2.95 -22.25 8.67
N PHE A 123 -1.66 -22.13 8.38
CA PHE A 123 -0.64 -21.64 9.29
C PHE A 123 -0.63 -20.11 9.21
N ALA A 124 -1.19 -19.44 10.21
CA ALA A 124 -1.15 -18.00 10.34
C ALA A 124 -0.18 -17.60 11.46
N CYS A 125 0.70 -16.64 11.16
CA CYS A 125 1.46 -15.84 12.12
C CYS A 125 0.92 -14.40 12.05
#